data_AF-A0A1H5H5N1-F1
#
_entry.id   AF-A0A1H5H5N1-F1
#
_cell.length_a   1.000
_cell.length_b   1.000
_cell.length_c   1.000
_cell.angle_alpha   90.00
_cell.angle_beta   90.00
_cell.angle_gamma   90.00
#
_symmetry.space_group_name_H-M   'P 1'
#
loop_
_entity.id
_entity.type
_entity.pdbx_description
1 polymer ?
#
loop_
_entity_poly.entity_id
_entity_poly.type
_entity_poly.pdbx_seq_one_letter_code
_entity_poly.pdbx_strand_id
1 'polypeptide(L)'
;MTSTTTLAIGTGAGSLALTAVSALFMGVLGTYTLRHHRQVFAWTRKIRRRDQANTDFDKPAEWLGDLYKAQCRLAQKPCADADFGDVRQAGTMIKGIVGHVEVLRPELTEVVERVGAYVATALPDPGPAVKVTVLHHRAQLVMAMRQEAARNELVHAILAAEKRIKTERYG
;
A
#
# COMPACT_ATOMS: atom_id res chain seq x y z
N MET A 1 -28.00 -68.11 -48.19
CA MET A 1 -28.66 -66.86 -48.59
C MET A 1 -28.25 -65.77 -47.61
N THR A 2 -27.26 -64.97 -47.97
CA THR A 2 -26.79 -63.83 -47.17
C THR A 2 -27.09 -62.56 -47.97
N SER A 3 -28.23 -61.94 -47.69
CA SER A 3 -28.58 -60.62 -48.23
C SER A 3 -27.60 -59.60 -47.66
N THR A 4 -26.80 -59.01 -48.55
CA THR A 4 -25.91 -57.91 -48.21
C THR A 4 -26.69 -56.62 -48.45
N THR A 5 -27.23 -56.04 -47.39
CA THR A 5 -27.87 -54.72 -47.44
C THR A 5 -26.76 -53.67 -47.43
N THR A 6 -26.33 -53.24 -48.61
CA THR A 6 -25.43 -52.09 -48.75
C THR A 6 -26.20 -50.84 -48.38
N LEU A 7 -25.97 -50.32 -47.17
CA LEU A 7 -26.45 -49.01 -46.76
C LEU A 7 -25.82 -47.95 -47.66
N ALA A 8 -26.61 -47.46 -48.62
CA ALA A 8 -26.29 -46.27 -49.38
C ALA A 8 -26.30 -45.08 -48.41
N ILE A 9 -25.13 -44.73 -47.88
CA ILE A 9 -24.92 -43.45 -47.21
C ILE A 9 -24.96 -42.39 -48.30
N GLY A 10 -26.17 -41.99 -48.68
CA GLY A 10 -26.40 -40.93 -49.64
C GLY A 10 -25.90 -39.61 -49.08
N THR A 11 -24.73 -39.17 -49.52
CA THR A 11 -24.26 -37.79 -49.37
C THR A 11 -25.10 -36.88 -50.26
N GLY A 12 -26.37 -36.68 -49.88
CA GLY A 12 -27.25 -35.73 -50.56
C GLY A 12 -26.77 -34.30 -50.33
N ALA A 13 -27.08 -33.39 -51.26
CA ALA A 13 -26.72 -31.96 -51.17
C ALA A 13 -27.09 -31.32 -49.80
N GLY A 14 -28.13 -31.81 -49.13
CA GLY A 14 -28.51 -31.38 -47.77
C GLY A 14 -27.48 -31.73 -46.68
N SER A 15 -26.78 -32.86 -46.79
CA SER A 15 -25.71 -33.24 -45.85
C SER A 15 -24.47 -32.34 -45.98
N LEU A 16 -24.12 -31.97 -47.22
CA LEU A 16 -23.04 -31.02 -47.51
C LEU A 16 -23.39 -29.59 -47.07
N ALA A 17 -24.66 -29.19 -47.21
CA ALA A 17 -25.13 -27.90 -46.72
C ALA A 17 -25.06 -27.83 -45.18
N LEU A 18 -25.48 -28.89 -44.48
CA LEU A 18 -25.40 -28.98 -43.01
C LEU A 18 -23.95 -28.95 -42.49
N THR A 19 -23.02 -29.64 -43.15
CA THR A 19 -21.59 -29.60 -42.77
C THR A 19 -20.95 -28.25 -43.07
N ALA A 20 -21.31 -27.59 -44.17
CA ALA A 20 -20.83 -26.25 -44.47
C ALA A 20 -21.33 -25.20 -43.46
N VAL A 21 -22.62 -25.25 -43.10
CA VAL A 21 -23.22 -24.37 -42.09
C VAL A 21 -22.62 -24.62 -40.71
N SER A 22 -22.45 -25.90 -40.30
CA SER A 22 -21.85 -26.21 -39.00
C SER A 22 -20.38 -25.79 -38.93
N ALA A 23 -19.60 -25.95 -40.00
CA ALA A 23 -18.23 -25.47 -40.07
C ALA A 23 -18.14 -23.93 -39.96
N LEU A 24 -19.05 -23.20 -40.62
CA LEU A 24 -19.15 -21.75 -40.49
C LEU A 24 -19.49 -21.34 -39.05
N PHE A 25 -20.49 -21.96 -38.42
CA PHE A 25 -20.84 -21.69 -37.03
C PHE A 25 -19.68 -21.98 -36.07
N MET A 26 -18.99 -23.12 -36.23
CA MET A 26 -17.82 -23.46 -35.43
C MET A 26 -16.65 -22.48 -35.65
N GLY A 27 -16.45 -22.00 -36.88
CA GLY A 27 -15.46 -20.96 -37.19
C GLY A 27 -15.79 -19.62 -36.52
N VAL A 28 -17.05 -19.19 -36.56
CA VAL A 28 -17.52 -17.97 -35.89
C VAL A 28 -17.39 -18.09 -34.36
N LEU A 29 -17.85 -19.21 -33.78
CA LEU A 29 -17.69 -19.48 -32.35
C LEU A 29 -16.23 -19.55 -31.93
N GLY A 30 -15.38 -20.23 -32.70
CA GLY A 30 -13.95 -20.35 -32.43
C GLY A 30 -13.26 -18.97 -32.44
N THR A 31 -13.53 -18.15 -33.44
CA THR A 31 -12.96 -16.79 -33.54
C THR A 31 -13.47 -15.86 -32.44
N TYR A 32 -14.76 -15.93 -32.08
CA TYR A 32 -15.32 -15.15 -30.98
C TYR A 32 -14.69 -15.56 -29.63
N THR A 33 -14.63 -16.86 -29.35
CA THR A 33 -14.01 -17.41 -28.14
C THR A 33 -12.54 -16.98 -28.05
N LEU A 34 -11.80 -17.02 -29.16
CA LEU A 34 -10.40 -16.63 -29.20
C LEU A 34 -10.20 -15.12 -28.98
N ARG A 35 -11.07 -14.27 -29.55
CA ARG A 35 -11.11 -12.83 -29.26
C ARG A 35 -11.43 -12.56 -27.80
N HIS A 36 -12.44 -13.22 -27.25
CA HIS A 36 -12.85 -13.09 -25.86
C HIS A 36 -11.73 -13.48 -24.91
N HIS A 37 -11.06 -14.61 -25.13
CA HIS A 37 -9.90 -15.00 -24.33
C HIS A 37 -8.78 -13.96 -24.38
N ARG A 38 -8.45 -13.42 -25.57
CA ARG A 38 -7.44 -12.36 -25.68
C ARG A 38 -7.81 -11.11 -24.88
N GLN A 39 -9.08 -10.70 -24.93
CA GLN A 39 -9.59 -9.57 -24.15
C GLN A 39 -9.51 -9.84 -22.64
N VAL A 40 -9.98 -11.00 -22.19
CA VAL A 40 -9.92 -11.39 -20.76
C VAL A 40 -8.47 -11.44 -20.30
N PHE A 41 -7.55 -12.06 -21.04
CA PHE A 41 -6.12 -12.10 -20.66
C PHE A 41 -5.47 -10.72 -20.64
N ALA A 42 -5.85 -9.81 -21.54
CA ALA A 42 -5.37 -8.44 -21.51
C ALA A 42 -5.89 -7.70 -20.27
N TRP A 43 -7.17 -7.87 -19.96
CA TRP A 43 -7.80 -7.30 -18.77
C TRP A 43 -7.21 -7.87 -17.46
N THR A 44 -7.04 -9.19 -17.34
CA THR A 44 -6.41 -9.82 -16.17
C THR A 44 -4.97 -9.36 -15.98
N ARG A 45 -4.20 -9.21 -17.07
CA ARG A 45 -2.84 -8.63 -16.99
C ARG A 45 -2.86 -7.17 -16.52
N LYS A 46 -3.82 -6.37 -16.98
CA LYS A 46 -4.00 -4.99 -16.55
C LYS A 46 -4.34 -4.91 -15.06
N ILE A 47 -5.26 -5.75 -14.59
CA ILE A 47 -5.62 -5.82 -13.16
C ILE A 47 -4.43 -6.24 -12.32
N ARG A 48 -3.73 -7.31 -12.71
CA ARG A 48 -2.58 -7.80 -11.94
C ARG A 48 -1.47 -6.76 -11.78
N ARG A 49 -1.24 -5.94 -12.82
CA ARG A 49 -0.30 -4.81 -12.74
C ARG A 49 -0.78 -3.73 -11.77
N ARG A 50 -2.07 -3.43 -11.74
CA ARG A 50 -2.67 -2.50 -10.77
C ARG A 50 -2.57 -3.06 -9.35
N ASP A 51 -2.88 -4.33 -9.14
CA ASP A 51 -2.78 -4.98 -7.84
C ASP A 51 -1.34 -4.96 -7.33
N GLN A 52 -0.37 -5.23 -8.21
CA GLN A 52 1.04 -5.21 -7.85
C GLN A 52 1.52 -3.78 -7.50
N ALA A 53 1.12 -2.77 -8.25
CA ALA A 53 1.39 -1.37 -7.88
C ALA A 53 0.71 -0.97 -6.56
N ASN A 54 -0.47 -1.52 -6.26
CA ASN A 54 -1.14 -1.28 -4.99
C ASN A 54 -0.40 -1.95 -3.81
N THR A 55 0.18 -3.13 -4.01
CA THR A 55 0.97 -3.81 -2.97
C THR A 55 2.23 -3.04 -2.58
N ASP A 56 2.79 -2.24 -3.51
CA ASP A 56 3.95 -1.40 -3.22
C ASP A 56 3.63 -0.31 -2.17
N PHE A 57 2.36 0.03 -2.00
CA PHE A 57 1.90 1.00 -1.01
C PHE A 57 1.46 0.39 0.33
N ASP A 58 1.38 -0.94 0.47
CA ASP A 58 0.88 -1.59 1.70
C ASP A 58 1.86 -1.44 2.85
N LYS A 59 3.15 -1.72 2.62
CA LYS A 59 4.19 -1.56 3.66
C LYS A 59 4.35 -0.11 4.14
N PRO A 60 4.45 0.91 3.25
CA PRO A 60 4.45 2.30 3.71
C PRO A 60 3.24 2.65 4.57
N ALA A 61 2.04 2.21 4.16
CA ALA A 61 0.81 2.48 4.91
C ALA A 61 0.81 1.81 6.30
N GLU A 62 1.26 0.56 6.38
CA GLU A 62 1.39 -0.17 7.64
C GLU A 62 2.35 0.54 8.60
N TRP A 63 3.54 0.91 8.14
CA TRP A 63 4.54 1.57 8.99
C TRP A 63 4.15 2.99 9.39
N LEU A 64 3.46 3.74 8.53
CA LEU A 64 2.88 5.04 8.89
C LEU A 64 1.82 4.87 10.00
N GLY A 65 0.97 3.85 9.89
CA GLY A 65 -0.01 3.52 10.91
C GLY A 65 0.64 3.10 12.24
N ASP A 66 1.72 2.33 12.19
CA ASP A 66 2.45 1.94 13.40
C ASP A 66 3.20 3.11 14.03
N LEU A 67 3.80 3.99 13.23
CA LEU A 67 4.38 5.24 13.69
C LEU A 67 3.33 6.12 14.37
N TYR A 68 2.12 6.25 13.78
CA TYR A 68 1.01 6.97 14.38
C TYR A 68 0.60 6.38 15.73
N LYS A 69 0.47 5.05 15.84
CA LYS A 69 0.17 4.39 17.12
C LYS A 69 1.27 4.63 18.16
N ALA A 70 2.53 4.52 17.75
CA ALA A 70 3.68 4.71 18.63
C ALA A 70 3.68 6.12 19.25
N GLN A 71 3.51 7.17 18.44
CA GLN A 71 3.44 8.53 18.98
C GLN A 71 2.22 8.76 19.88
N CYS A 72 1.06 8.13 19.59
CA CYS A 72 -0.14 8.30 20.40
C CYS A 72 0.03 7.70 21.79
N ARG A 73 0.80 6.61 21.94
CA ARG A 73 1.14 6.04 23.25
C ARG A 73 1.99 6.99 24.08
N LEU A 74 2.80 7.82 23.44
CA LEU A 74 3.68 8.79 24.09
C LEU A 74 2.96 10.11 24.42
N ALA A 75 1.73 10.33 23.95
CA ALA A 75 1.04 11.61 24.05
C ALA A 75 0.66 12.04 25.49
N GLN A 76 0.67 11.10 26.44
CA GLN A 76 0.17 11.32 27.81
C GLN A 76 1.24 11.85 28.78
N LYS A 77 2.52 11.72 28.44
CA LYS A 77 3.62 12.14 29.33
C LYS A 77 4.74 12.80 28.52
N PRO A 78 5.45 13.78 29.11
CA PRO A 78 6.72 14.21 28.55
C PRO A 78 7.68 13.02 28.49
N CYS A 79 8.30 12.79 27.33
CA CYS A 79 9.06 11.58 27.05
C CYS A 79 10.57 11.83 27.11
N ALA A 80 11.28 10.90 27.75
CA ALA A 80 12.74 10.85 27.74
C ALA A 80 13.24 10.11 26.49
N ASP A 81 14.55 10.16 26.23
CA ASP A 81 15.14 9.56 25.04
C ASP A 81 14.84 8.05 24.91
N ALA A 82 14.84 7.34 26.04
CA ALA A 82 14.55 5.91 26.09
C ALA A 82 13.11 5.55 25.66
N ASP A 83 12.15 6.47 25.80
CA ASP A 83 10.75 6.23 25.41
C ASP A 83 10.56 6.25 23.88
N PHE A 84 11.52 6.78 23.11
CA PHE A 84 11.41 6.96 21.66
C PHE A 84 11.82 5.73 20.81
N GLY A 85 12.11 4.59 21.44
CA GLY A 85 12.59 3.38 20.74
C GLY A 85 11.72 2.99 19.53
N ASP A 86 10.41 2.84 19.76
CA ASP A 86 9.45 2.44 18.72
C ASP A 86 9.35 3.48 17.60
N VAL A 87 9.39 4.77 17.95
CA VAL A 87 9.34 5.89 16.99
C VAL A 87 10.60 5.92 16.11
N ARG A 88 11.79 5.72 16.70
CA ARG A 88 13.07 5.62 15.97
C ARG A 88 13.08 4.41 15.04
N GLN A 89 12.57 3.26 15.51
CA GLN A 89 12.49 2.05 14.71
C GLN A 89 11.58 2.26 13.50
N ALA A 90 10.35 2.76 13.70
CA ALA A 90 9.42 3.03 12.62
C ALA A 90 9.98 4.06 11.62
N GLY A 91 10.61 5.14 12.09
CA GLY A 91 11.29 6.11 11.22
C GLY A 91 12.42 5.50 10.40
N THR A 92 13.19 4.56 10.96
CA THR A 92 14.25 3.84 10.24
C THR A 92 13.69 2.93 9.16
N MET A 93 12.59 2.21 9.46
CA MET A 93 11.90 1.38 8.47
C MET A 93 11.39 2.22 7.30
N ILE A 94 10.73 3.34 7.59
CA ILE A 94 10.25 4.28 6.57
C ILE A 94 11.42 4.82 5.74
N LYS A 95 12.51 5.25 6.38
CA LYS A 95 13.72 5.71 5.69
C LYS A 95 14.27 4.67 4.70
N GLY A 96 14.20 3.39 5.05
CA GLY A 96 14.63 2.29 4.18
C GLY A 96 13.83 2.17 2.87
N ILE A 97 12.58 2.66 2.81
CA ILE A 97 11.72 2.57 1.62
C ILE A 97 11.56 3.87 0.84
N VAL A 98 12.01 5.02 1.38
CA VAL A 98 11.95 6.33 0.70
C VAL A 98 12.51 6.27 -0.73
N GLY A 99 13.60 5.51 -0.93
CA GLY A 99 14.22 5.34 -2.25
C GLY A 99 13.45 4.42 -3.21
N HIS A 100 12.61 3.52 -2.68
CA HIS A 100 11.92 2.49 -3.46
C HIS A 100 10.55 2.94 -3.98
N VAL A 101 9.94 3.95 -3.37
CA VAL A 101 8.62 4.47 -3.75
C VAL A 101 8.73 5.92 -4.19
N GLU A 102 9.12 6.14 -5.46
CA GLU A 102 9.43 7.48 -5.98
C GLU A 102 8.26 8.47 -5.82
N VAL A 103 7.04 7.98 -6.02
CA VAL A 103 5.81 8.80 -5.98
C VAL A 103 5.51 9.34 -4.58
N LEU A 104 5.96 8.66 -3.52
CA LEU A 104 5.78 9.04 -2.12
C LEU A 104 7.07 9.58 -1.48
N ARG A 105 8.15 9.68 -2.26
CA ARG A 105 9.46 10.10 -1.76
C ARG A 105 9.39 11.42 -0.97
N PRO A 106 8.74 12.51 -1.44
CA PRO A 106 8.75 13.75 -0.69
C PRO A 106 8.00 13.63 0.64
N GLU A 107 6.84 12.99 0.67
CA GLU A 107 6.04 12.83 1.89
C GLU A 107 6.73 11.91 2.90
N LEU A 108 7.31 10.79 2.46
CA LEU A 108 8.04 9.89 3.35
C LEU A 108 9.34 10.51 3.86
N THR A 109 10.01 11.34 3.06
CA THR A 109 11.20 12.10 3.51
C THR A 109 10.81 13.08 4.60
N GLU A 110 9.72 13.84 4.42
CA GLU A 110 9.22 14.76 5.44
C GLU A 110 8.88 14.01 6.73
N VAL A 111 8.21 12.86 6.66
CA VAL A 111 7.93 12.04 7.85
C VAL A 111 9.22 11.67 8.59
N VAL A 112 10.26 11.22 7.88
CA VAL A 112 11.55 10.85 8.49
C VAL A 112 12.22 12.07 9.16
N GLU A 113 12.17 13.24 8.53
CA GLU A 113 12.69 14.48 9.10
C GLU A 113 11.91 14.88 10.37
N ARG A 114 10.57 14.80 10.34
CA ARG A 114 9.73 15.09 11.52
C ARG A 114 9.95 14.09 12.65
N VAL A 115 10.20 12.81 12.34
CA VAL A 115 10.61 11.83 13.36
C VAL A 115 11.92 12.26 14.02
N GLY A 116 12.92 12.66 13.23
CA GLY A 116 14.18 13.18 13.76
C GLY A 116 14.00 14.41 14.66
N ALA A 117 13.18 15.37 14.21
CA ALA A 117 12.86 16.57 14.97
C ALA A 117 12.13 16.23 16.29
N TYR A 118 11.16 15.32 16.26
CA TYR A 118 10.42 14.90 17.46
C TYR A 118 11.32 14.20 18.47
N VAL A 119 12.16 13.27 18.01
CA VAL A 119 13.13 12.58 18.87
C VAL A 119 14.16 13.54 19.47
N ALA A 120 14.57 14.58 18.74
CA ALA A 120 15.47 15.61 19.25
C ALA A 120 14.89 16.46 20.39
N THR A 121 13.56 16.41 20.60
CA THR A 121 12.90 17.08 21.74
C THR A 121 12.89 16.25 23.03
N ALA A 122 13.52 15.07 23.03
CA ALA A 122 13.60 14.21 24.21
C ALA A 122 14.09 14.98 25.44
N LEU A 123 13.38 14.79 26.55
CA LEU A 123 13.76 15.39 27.82
C LEU A 123 15.00 14.70 28.39
N PRO A 124 15.90 15.47 29.03
CA PRO A 124 17.02 14.90 29.75
C PRO A 124 16.52 14.03 30.92
N ASP A 125 17.28 12.99 31.25
CA ASP A 125 16.99 12.13 32.39
C ASP A 125 16.84 12.99 33.66
N PRO A 126 15.69 12.94 34.37
CA PRO A 126 15.46 13.75 35.56
C PRO A 126 16.45 13.50 36.70
N GLY A 127 17.25 12.42 36.64
CA GLY A 127 18.24 12.11 37.67
C GLY A 127 17.60 11.82 39.05
N PRO A 128 18.41 11.68 40.12
CA PRO A 128 17.86 11.49 41.46
C PRO A 128 17.07 12.73 41.87
N ALA A 129 15.95 12.53 42.57
CA ALA A 129 14.97 13.55 42.94
C ALA A 129 15.57 14.72 43.76
N VAL A 130 16.16 15.70 43.07
CA VAL A 130 16.61 16.97 43.65
C VAL A 130 15.40 17.91 43.71
N LYS A 131 15.31 18.73 44.76
CA LYS A 131 14.33 19.82 44.84
C LYS A 131 14.43 20.70 43.59
N VAL A 132 13.46 20.55 42.69
CA VAL A 132 13.37 21.30 41.44
C VAL A 132 13.09 22.76 41.75
N THR A 133 13.97 23.65 41.33
CA THR A 133 13.74 25.10 41.46
C THR A 133 12.66 25.56 40.49
N VAL A 134 11.97 26.66 40.80
CA VAL A 134 10.90 27.23 39.93
C VAL A 134 11.43 27.53 38.52
N LEU A 135 12.69 27.97 38.38
CA LEU A 135 13.33 28.21 37.09
C LEU A 135 13.52 26.91 36.29
N HIS A 136 13.93 25.82 36.96
CA HIS A 136 14.09 24.53 36.31
C HIS A 136 12.73 23.95 35.86
N HIS A 137 11.68 24.13 36.66
CA HIS A 137 10.33 23.72 36.27
C HIS A 137 9.83 24.48 35.03
N ARG A 138 10.07 25.79 34.93
CA ARG A 138 9.74 26.57 33.73
C ARG A 138 10.49 26.09 32.49
N ALA A 139 11.77 25.75 32.62
CA ALA A 139 12.54 25.19 31.52
C ALA A 139 11.99 23.84 31.05
N GLN A 140 11.60 22.96 31.98
CA GLN A 140 10.96 21.67 31.65
C GLN A 140 9.63 21.85 30.92
N LEU A 141 8.79 22.81 31.34
CA LEU A 141 7.53 23.11 30.64
C LEU A 141 7.77 23.58 29.20
N VAL A 142 8.75 24.45 28.97
CA VAL A 142 9.10 24.90 27.60
C VAL A 142 9.56 23.72 26.74
N MET A 143 10.35 22.80 27.29
CA MET A 143 10.78 21.60 26.58
C MET A 143 9.61 20.66 26.27
N ALA A 144 8.70 20.44 27.23
CA ALA A 144 7.49 19.65 27.00
C ALA A 144 6.58 20.27 25.92
N MET A 145 6.43 21.60 25.90
CA MET A 145 5.68 22.29 24.84
C MET A 145 6.33 22.13 23.46
N ARG A 146 7.66 22.15 23.38
CA ARG A 146 8.38 21.89 22.12
C ARG A 146 8.18 20.46 21.65
N GLN A 147 8.23 19.51 22.57
CA GLN A 147 7.96 18.10 22.28
C GLN A 147 6.54 17.91 21.75
N GLU A 148 5.55 18.57 22.35
CA GLU A 148 4.17 18.56 21.88
C GLU A 148 4.00 19.17 20.48
N ALA A 149 4.65 20.30 20.22
CA ALA A 149 4.63 20.94 18.91
C ALA A 149 5.23 20.01 17.84
N ALA A 150 6.39 19.41 18.11
CA ALA A 150 7.04 18.48 17.20
C ALA A 150 6.20 17.20 16.97
N ARG A 151 5.49 16.71 17.99
CA ARG A 151 4.53 15.62 17.84
C ARG A 151 3.40 15.98 16.88
N ASN A 152 2.82 17.17 17.01
CA ASN A 152 1.74 17.62 16.13
C ASN A 152 2.21 17.78 14.68
N GLU A 153 3.42 18.29 14.46
CA GLU A 153 4.02 18.34 13.13
C GLU A 153 4.22 16.94 12.53
N LEU A 154 4.67 15.97 13.34
CA LEU A 154 4.78 14.59 12.93
C LEU A 154 3.42 13.98 12.55
N VAL A 155 2.36 14.22 13.34
CA VAL A 155 0.99 13.81 13.01
C VAL A 155 0.59 14.34 11.63
N HIS A 156 0.82 15.63 11.37
CA HIS A 156 0.45 16.24 10.10
C HIS A 156 1.20 15.61 8.91
N ALA A 157 2.50 15.35 9.05
CA ALA A 157 3.29 14.68 8.02
C ALA A 157 2.79 13.25 7.75
N ILE A 158 2.46 12.48 8.79
CA ILE A 158 1.92 11.13 8.64
C ILE A 158 0.58 11.16 7.88
N LEU A 159 -0.34 12.03 8.29
CA LEU A 159 -1.66 12.14 7.65
C LEU A 159 -1.55 12.61 6.19
N ALA A 160 -0.60 13.49 5.88
CA ALA A 160 -0.31 13.91 4.51
C ALA A 160 0.18 12.72 3.65
N ALA A 161 1.12 11.92 4.17
CA ALA A 161 1.62 10.73 3.49
C ALA A 161 0.52 9.67 3.28
N GLU A 162 -0.30 9.41 4.29
CA GLU A 162 -1.44 8.49 4.16
C GLU A 162 -2.47 8.97 3.13
N LYS A 163 -2.76 10.28 3.11
CA LYS A 163 -3.65 10.87 2.11
C LYS A 163 -3.08 10.70 0.71
N ARG A 164 -1.77 10.92 0.53
CA ARG A 164 -1.08 10.69 -0.74
C ARG A 164 -1.20 9.25 -1.20
N ILE A 165 -0.96 8.27 -0.32
CA ILE A 165 -1.16 6.85 -0.61
C ILE A 165 -2.59 6.56 -1.08
N LYS A 166 -3.60 7.11 -0.39
CA LYS A 166 -5.00 6.94 -0.79
C LYS A 166 -5.26 7.52 -2.18
N THR A 167 -4.71 8.70 -2.48
CA THR A 167 -4.84 9.29 -3.82
C THR A 167 -4.21 8.43 -4.90
N GLU A 168 -3.03 7.86 -4.67
CA GLU A 168 -2.36 6.98 -5.67
C GLU A 168 -3.04 5.62 -5.84
N ARG A 169 -3.74 5.12 -4.81
CA ARG A 169 -4.50 3.86 -4.89
C ARG A 169 -5.83 3.99 -5.64
N TYR A 170 -6.47 5.15 -5.56
CA TYR A 170 -7.85 5.34 -6.04
C TYR A 170 -8.02 6.40 -7.15
N GLY A 171 -7.00 7.22 -7.41
CA GLY A 171 -6.95 8.16 -8.53
C GLY A 171 -6.59 7.49 -9.84
#